data_AF-A0A7X7JIN9-F1
#
_entry.id   AF-A0A7X7JIN9-F1
#
_cell.length_a   1.000
_cell.length_b   1.000
_cell.length_c   1.000
_cell.angle_alpha   90.00
_cell.angle_beta   90.00
_cell.angle_gamma   90.00
#
_symmetry.space_group_name_H-M   'P 1'
#
loop_
_entity.id
_entity.type
_entity.pdbx_description
1 polymer ?
#
loop_
_entity_poly.entity_id
_entity_poly.type
_entity_poly.pdbx_seq_one_letter_code
_entity_poly.pdbx_strand_id
1 'polypeptide(L)'
;MPDIWAEHPEIVRDLLREAGFTCGTQPRFLPGRDPEWTCTFDGNNIAGDIYIHHLDAVPGDGAPAVWLLVILGLLLVVVLCQAWAIIRYHYRDPVKRGGGTL
;
A
#
# COMPACT_ATOMS: atom_id res chain seq x y z
N MET A 1 -4.96 -14.20 18.63
CA MET A 1 -5.69 -14.85 17.53
C MET A 1 -4.96 -14.53 16.24
N PRO A 2 -4.69 -15.54 15.39
CA PRO A 2 -4.05 -15.31 14.11
C PRO A 2 -5.08 -14.88 13.06
N ASP A 3 -4.80 -13.78 12.38
CA ASP A 3 -5.40 -13.43 11.10
C ASP A 3 -4.49 -13.99 9.98
N ILE A 4 -5.09 -14.57 8.94
CA ILE A 4 -4.39 -15.13 7.80
C ILE A 4 -4.88 -14.43 6.54
N TRP A 5 -3.96 -13.84 5.76
CA TRP A 5 -4.27 -13.27 4.45
C TRP A 5 -3.71 -14.18 3.36
N ALA A 6 -4.54 -14.54 2.39
CA ALA A 6 -4.17 -15.41 1.29
C ALA A 6 -4.83 -14.97 -0.01
N GLU A 7 -4.16 -15.20 -1.14
CA GLU A 7 -4.75 -15.00 -2.48
C GLU A 7 -5.93 -15.94 -2.71
N HIS A 8 -5.81 -17.17 -2.19
CA HIS A 8 -6.81 -18.24 -2.26
C HIS A 8 -7.24 -18.67 -0.85
N PRO A 9 -8.03 -17.87 -0.13
CA PRO A 9 -8.43 -18.16 1.25
C PRO A 9 -9.31 -19.42 1.36
N GLU A 10 -10.00 -19.82 0.29
CA GLU A 10 -10.74 -21.07 0.19
C GLU A 10 -9.84 -22.29 0.42
N ILE A 11 -8.63 -22.30 -0.15
CA ILE A 11 -7.66 -23.39 0.03
C ILE A 11 -7.22 -23.46 1.49
N VAL A 12 -6.94 -22.30 2.10
CA VAL A 12 -6.57 -22.24 3.52
C VAL A 12 -7.69 -22.76 4.41
N ARG A 13 -8.94 -22.35 4.12
CA ARG A 13 -10.12 -22.82 4.85
C ARG A 13 -10.28 -24.33 4.75
N ASP A 14 -10.10 -24.89 3.57
CA ASP A 14 -10.24 -26.33 3.34
C ASP A 14 -9.12 -27.14 4.01
N LEU A 15 -7.88 -26.66 3.95
CA LEU A 15 -6.75 -27.25 4.70
C LEU A 15 -6.99 -27.23 6.23
N LEU A 16 -7.54 -26.14 6.76
CA LEU A 16 -7.88 -26.06 8.17
C LEU A 16 -9.00 -27.05 8.53
N ARG A 17 -10.00 -27.19 7.67
CA ARG A 17 -11.05 -28.22 7.86
C ARG A 17 -10.46 -29.63 7.86
N GLU A 18 -9.57 -29.95 6.93
CA GLU A 18 -8.87 -31.23 6.87
C GLU A 18 -8.03 -31.48 8.14
N ALA A 19 -7.45 -30.43 8.72
CA ALA A 19 -6.72 -30.48 9.98
C ALA A 19 -7.62 -30.59 11.23
N GLY A 20 -8.94 -30.64 11.07
CA GLY A 20 -9.92 -30.80 12.15
C GLY A 20 -10.46 -29.49 12.75
N PHE A 21 -10.22 -28.36 12.11
CA PHE A 21 -10.81 -27.08 12.51
C PHE A 21 -12.26 -26.99 12.03
N THR A 22 -13.11 -26.36 12.83
CA THR A 22 -14.51 -26.10 12.46
C THR A 22 -14.63 -24.71 11.86
N CYS A 23 -14.83 -24.62 10.55
CA CYS A 23 -14.96 -23.36 9.82
C CYS A 23 -16.40 -23.04 9.44
N GLY A 24 -16.72 -21.75 9.30
CA GLY A 24 -18.09 -21.28 9.04
C GLY A 24 -18.88 -21.02 10.33
N THR A 25 -18.19 -20.66 11.42
CA THR A 25 -18.76 -20.53 12.75
C THR A 25 -18.77 -19.08 13.22
N GLN A 26 -19.71 -18.72 14.08
CA GLN A 26 -19.72 -17.41 14.69
C GLN A 26 -18.43 -17.18 15.50
N PRO A 27 -17.72 -16.05 15.32
CA PRO A 27 -16.54 -15.72 16.10
C PRO A 27 -16.87 -15.63 17.60
N ARG A 28 -16.01 -16.24 18.42
CA ARG A 28 -16.11 -16.28 19.88
C ARG A 28 -15.38 -15.12 20.53
N PHE A 29 -14.25 -14.72 19.95
CA PHE A 29 -13.36 -13.73 20.57
C PHE A 29 -13.40 -12.34 19.92
N LEU A 30 -13.48 -12.25 18.59
CA LEU A 30 -13.58 -10.97 17.88
C LEU A 30 -14.97 -10.82 17.22
N PRO A 31 -15.94 -10.19 17.89
CA PRO A 31 -17.26 -9.95 17.32
C PRO A 31 -17.16 -9.04 16.08
N GLY A 32 -18.01 -9.30 15.08
CA GLY A 32 -18.05 -8.53 13.82
C GLY A 32 -17.17 -9.08 12.70
N ARG A 33 -16.41 -10.16 12.94
CA ARG A 33 -15.77 -10.94 11.88
C ARG A 33 -16.80 -11.77 11.12
N ASP A 34 -16.53 -12.01 9.84
CA ASP A 34 -17.38 -12.84 8.99
C ASP A 34 -17.37 -14.30 9.48
N PRO A 35 -18.52 -14.87 9.86
CA PRO A 35 -18.61 -16.27 10.28
C PRO A 35 -18.14 -17.25 9.20
N GLU A 36 -18.36 -16.95 7.91
CA GLU A 36 -17.99 -17.85 6.82
C GLU A 36 -16.47 -18.08 6.76
N TRP A 37 -15.71 -17.03 7.09
CA TRP A 37 -14.25 -17.00 7.06
C TRP A 37 -13.61 -17.15 8.44
N THR A 38 -14.40 -17.56 9.43
CA THR A 38 -13.93 -17.85 10.77
C THR A 38 -13.82 -19.36 10.97
N CYS A 39 -12.63 -19.82 11.37
CA CYS A 39 -12.36 -21.19 11.77
C CYS A 39 -12.07 -21.24 13.27
N THR A 40 -12.59 -22.27 13.94
CA THR A 40 -12.40 -22.48 15.37
C THR A 40 -11.76 -23.83 15.63
N PHE A 41 -10.98 -23.90 16.70
CA PHE A 41 -10.47 -25.16 17.20
C PHE A 41 -10.60 -25.20 18.71
N ASP A 42 -10.91 -26.38 19.21
CA ASP A 42 -10.99 -26.69 20.64
C ASP A 42 -10.15 -27.94 20.88
N GLY A 43 -8.88 -27.73 21.20
CA GLY A 43 -7.98 -28.78 21.65
C GLY A 43 -8.07 -28.99 23.16
N ASN A 44 -7.43 -30.06 23.66
CA ASN A 44 -7.53 -30.47 25.07
C ASN A 44 -7.20 -29.36 26.09
N ASN A 45 -6.36 -28.38 25.75
CA ASN A 45 -5.98 -27.26 26.63
C ASN A 45 -5.93 -25.90 25.93
N ILE A 46 -6.26 -25.83 24.63
CA ILE A 46 -6.12 -24.61 23.84
C ILE A 46 -7.35 -24.49 22.95
N ALA A 47 -8.05 -23.38 23.08
CA ALA A 47 -9.13 -22.98 22.21
C ALA A 47 -8.76 -21.69 21.50
N GLY A 48 -9.17 -21.55 20.25
CA GLY A 48 -8.91 -20.34 19.49
C GLY A 48 -9.79 -20.21 18.28
N ASP A 49 -9.80 -18.98 17.76
CA ASP A 49 -10.40 -18.62 16.49
C ASP A 49 -9.28 -18.18 15.55
N ILE A 50 -9.43 -18.53 14.28
CA ILE A 50 -8.59 -18.14 13.15
C ILE A 50 -9.49 -17.39 12.17
N TYR A 51 -9.04 -16.23 11.74
CA TYR A 51 -9.78 -15.37 10.81
C TYR A 51 -9.05 -15.35 9.47
N ILE A 52 -9.73 -15.77 8.41
CA ILE A 52 -9.15 -15.85 7.08
C ILE A 52 -9.64 -14.64 6.27
N HIS A 53 -8.72 -14.02 5.53
CA HIS A 53 -9.00 -12.85 4.72
C HIS A 53 -8.42 -13.03 3.33
N HIS A 54 -9.10 -12.44 2.37
CA HIS A 54 -8.61 -12.23 1.02
C HIS A 54 -7.42 -11.25 1.02
N LEU A 55 -6.34 -11.56 0.30
CA LEU A 55 -5.14 -10.72 0.25
C LEU A 55 -5.40 -9.38 -0.45
N ASP A 56 -6.29 -9.36 -1.44
CA ASP A 56 -6.77 -8.15 -2.12
C ASP A 56 -7.65 -7.26 -1.22
N ALA A 57 -8.13 -7.80 -0.09
CA ALA A 57 -8.84 -7.03 0.92
C ALA A 57 -7.90 -6.28 1.90
N VAL A 58 -6.58 -6.38 1.74
CA VAL A 58 -5.63 -5.58 2.53
C VAL A 58 -5.74 -4.10 2.11
N PRO A 59 -6.31 -3.22 2.95
CA PRO A 59 -6.40 -1.81 2.63
C PRO A 59 -5.02 -1.19 2.91
N GLY A 60 -4.13 -1.17 1.91
CA GLY A 60 -2.76 -0.70 2.14
C GLY A 60 -1.96 -0.26 0.91
N ASP A 61 -2.07 -0.97 -0.21
CA ASP A 61 -1.10 -0.80 -1.30
C ASP A 61 -1.47 0.26 -2.35
N GLY A 62 -2.49 1.08 -2.08
CA GLY A 62 -2.86 2.22 -2.94
C GLY A 62 -2.05 3.51 -2.69
N ALA A 63 -1.33 3.59 -1.57
CA ALA A 63 -0.57 4.80 -1.20
C ALA A 63 0.74 5.05 -1.97
N PRO A 64 1.54 4.05 -2.43
CA PRO A 64 2.88 4.34 -2.95
C PRO A 64 2.84 5.08 -4.30
N ALA A 65 1.83 4.84 -5.13
CA ALA A 65 1.72 5.45 -6.46
C ALA A 65 1.46 6.97 -6.39
N VAL A 66 0.64 7.43 -5.44
CA VAL A 66 0.32 8.87 -5.29
C VAL A 66 1.55 9.66 -4.84
N TRP A 67 2.32 9.12 -3.89
CA TRP A 67 3.57 9.73 -3.44
C TRP A 67 4.62 9.83 -4.54
N LEU A 68 4.73 8.80 -5.39
CA LEU A 68 5.62 8.83 -6.56
C LEU A 68 5.23 9.95 -7.53
N LEU A 69 3.94 10.15 -7.80
CA LEU A 69 3.47 11.23 -8.67
C LEU A 69 3.73 12.63 -8.07
N VAL A 70 3.57 12.81 -6.76
CA VAL A 70 3.90 14.07 -6.07
C VAL A 70 5.39 14.39 -6.18
N ILE A 71 6.26 13.40 -5.93
CA ILE A 71 7.72 13.56 -6.03
C ILE A 71 8.12 13.89 -7.47
N LEU A 72 7.56 13.17 -8.45
CA LEU A 72 7.82 13.43 -9.87
C LEU A 72 7.38 14.84 -10.27
N GLY A 73 6.22 15.29 -9.79
CA GLY A 73 5.71 16.65 -10.01
C GLY A 73 6.63 17.73 -9.44
N LEU A 74 7.12 17.55 -8.21
CA LEU A 74 8.06 18.48 -7.59
C LEU A 74 9.39 18.57 -8.35
N LEU A 75 9.94 17.43 -8.78
CA LEU A 75 11.17 17.40 -9.57
C LEU A 75 10.98 18.11 -10.91
N LEU A 76 9.85 17.92 -11.59
CA LEU A 76 9.54 18.62 -12.84
C LEU A 76 9.50 20.13 -12.63
N VAL A 77 8.83 20.60 -11.57
CA VAL A 77 8.76 22.04 -11.23
C VAL A 77 10.15 22.62 -10.98
N VAL A 78 11.01 21.91 -10.25
CA VAL A 78 12.40 22.34 -10.02
C VAL A 78 13.15 22.48 -11.35
N VAL A 79 13.06 21.50 -12.24
CA VAL A 79 13.71 21.54 -13.56
C VAL A 79 13.20 22.71 -14.40
N LEU A 80 11.89 22.95 -14.42
CA LEU A 80 11.29 24.08 -15.14
C LEU A 80 11.75 25.43 -14.57
N CYS A 81 11.84 25.57 -13.25
CA CYS A 81 12.38 26.78 -12.60
C CYS A 81 13.85 27.02 -12.97
N GLN A 82 14.68 25.97 -12.97
CA GLN A 82 16.09 26.06 -13.37
C GLN A 82 16.22 26.46 -14.84
N ALA A 83 15.48 25.81 -15.74
CA ALA A 83 15.48 26.12 -17.16
C ALA A 83 15.06 27.58 -17.42
N TRP A 84 14.00 28.05 -16.75
CA TRP A 84 13.54 29.43 -16.85
C TRP A 84 14.59 30.43 -16.33
N ALA A 85 15.24 30.15 -15.21
CA ALA A 85 16.29 30.99 -14.65
C ALA A 85 17.49 31.11 -15.61
N ILE A 86 17.91 30.00 -16.22
CA ILE A 86 19.01 29.95 -17.20
C ILE A 86 18.66 30.77 -18.45
N ILE A 87 17.46 30.58 -19.01
CA ILE A 87 16.99 31.34 -20.18
C ILE A 87 16.94 32.84 -19.86
N ARG A 88 16.39 33.20 -18.70
CA ARG A 88 16.31 34.60 -18.26
C ARG A 88 17.70 35.22 -18.06
N TYR A 89 18.65 34.47 -17.53
CA TYR A 89 20.02 34.94 -17.35
C TYR A 89 20.69 35.20 -18.72
N HIS A 90 20.63 34.23 -19.64
CA HIS A 90 21.17 34.38 -20.99
C HIS A 90 20.49 35.51 -21.79
N TYR A 91 19.19 35.71 -21.63
CA TYR A 91 18.47 36.78 -22.35
C TYR A 91 18.69 38.17 -21.74
N ARG A 92 19.20 38.26 -20.50
CA ARG A 92 19.51 39.54 -19.83
C ARG A 92 20.92 40.06 -20.15
N ASP A 93 21.78 39.23 -20.75
CA ASP A 93 23.17 39.56 -21.11
C ASP A 93 23.48 40.02 -22.57
N PRO A 94 22.55 40.49 -23.43
CA PRO A 94 22.96 41.11 -24.69
C PRO A 94 23.37 42.60 -24.61
N VAL A 95 23.33 43.27 -23.44
CA VAL A 95 23.46 44.76 -23.37
C VAL A 95 24.76 45.26 -22.68
N LYS A 96 25.74 44.40 -22.36
CA LYS A 96 27.02 44.87 -21.76
C LYS A 96 28.29 44.36 -22.44
N ARG A 97 28.27 44.16 -23.77
CA ARG A 97 29.50 44.03 -24.57
C ARG A 97 29.40 44.83 -25.87
N GLY A 98 29.85 46.07 -25.81
CA GLY A 98 30.14 46.93 -26.95
C GLY A 98 29.89 48.38 -26.56
N GLY A 99 30.87 49.25 -26.37
CA GLY A 99 32.32 49.14 -26.38
C GLY A 99 32.82 50.50 -25.91
N GLY A 100 33.76 50.52 -24.97
CA GLY A 100 34.59 51.70 -24.76
C GLY A 100 35.81 51.54 -25.65
N THR A 101 36.06 52.51 -26.53
CA THR A 101 37.36 53.16 -26.80
C THR A 101 37.26 54.10 -27.99
N LEU A 102 37.82 55.30 -27.76
CA LEU A 102 38.20 56.40 -28.68
C LEU A 102 37.09 57.36 -29.10
#